data_AF-A0A678RKU8-F1
#
_entry.id   AF-A0A678RKU8-F1
#
_cell.length_a   1.000
_cell.length_b   1.000
_cell.length_c   1.000
_cell.angle_alpha   90.00
_cell.angle_beta   90.00
_cell.angle_gamma   90.00
#
_symmetry.space_group_name_H-M   'P 1'
#
loop_
_entity.id
_entity.type
_entity.pdbx_description
1 polymer ?
#
loop_
_entity_poly.entity_id
_entity_poly.type
_entity_poly.pdbx_seq_one_letter_code
_entity_poly.pdbx_strand_id
1 'polypeptide(L)'
;TGVHRLYQLSKAGKLSVPAMNVNDSVTKTKFDNLYSCRESIIDSLKRSTDVMFGGKQVVICGYGEVGKGCCQALKGLGCIVYITEIDPICALQASM
;
A
#
# COMPACT_ATOMS: atom_id res chain seq x y z
N THR A 1 -8.67 -5.00 4.42
CA THR A 1 -9.42 -4.56 5.62
C THR A 1 -10.93 -4.74 5.49
N GLY A 2 -11.64 -3.96 4.66
CA GLY A 2 -13.11 -4.08 4.51
C GLY A 2 -13.56 -5.38 3.83
N VAL A 3 -13.00 -5.67 2.65
CA VAL A 3 -13.28 -6.90 1.88
C VAL A 3 -12.99 -8.17 2.67
N HIS A 4 -11.88 -8.20 3.42
CA HIS A 4 -11.56 -9.33 4.29
C HIS A 4 -12.68 -9.62 5.31
N ARG A 5 -13.27 -8.58 5.91
CA ARG A 5 -14.40 -8.74 6.84
C ARG A 5 -15.65 -9.26 6.14
N LEU A 6 -15.92 -8.79 4.92
CA LEU A 6 -17.02 -9.32 4.11
C LEU A 6 -16.84 -10.82 3.83
N TYR A 7 -15.64 -11.26 3.48
CA TYR A 7 -15.36 -12.69 3.33
C TYR A 7 -15.50 -13.48 4.64
N GLN A 8 -15.08 -12.92 5.78
CA GLN A 8 -15.28 -13.56 7.09
C GLN A 8 -16.77 -13.73 7.42
N LEU A 9 -17.58 -12.68 7.20
CA LEU A 9 -19.04 -12.72 7.41
C LEU A 9 -19.71 -13.72 6.48
N SER A 10 -19.31 -13.73 5.21
CA SER A 10 -19.80 -14.68 4.21
C SER A 10 -19.48 -16.12 4.61
N LYS A 11 -18.22 -16.42 4.98
CA LYS A 11 -17.80 -17.74 5.46
C LYS A 11 -18.51 -18.18 6.74
N ALA A 12 -18.87 -17.24 7.61
CA ALA A 12 -19.61 -17.51 8.84
C ALA A 12 -21.14 -17.59 8.65
N GLY A 13 -21.66 -17.41 7.43
CA GLY A 13 -23.10 -17.35 7.16
C GLY A 13 -23.81 -16.13 7.77
N LYS A 14 -23.06 -15.09 8.16
CA LYS A 14 -23.56 -13.88 8.83
C LYS A 14 -23.71 -12.68 7.90
N LEU A 15 -23.47 -12.87 6.60
CA LEU A 15 -23.65 -11.81 5.61
C LEU A 15 -25.15 -11.67 5.28
N SER A 16 -25.78 -10.63 5.81
CA SER A 16 -27.25 -10.42 5.74
C SER A 16 -27.73 -9.82 4.43
N VAL A 17 -26.84 -9.21 3.65
CA VAL A 17 -27.16 -8.57 2.37
C VAL A 17 -26.07 -8.87 1.33
N PRO A 18 -26.41 -8.88 0.03
CA PRO A 18 -25.40 -8.97 -1.02
C PRO A 18 -24.36 -7.86 -0.88
N ALA A 19 -23.09 -8.21 -1.09
CA ALA A 19 -21.98 -7.27 -1.05
C ALA A 19 -21.08 -7.43 -2.28
N MET A 20 -20.67 -6.32 -2.87
CA MET A 20 -19.77 -6.31 -4.02
C MET A 20 -18.36 -5.91 -3.60
N ASN A 21 -17.39 -6.74 -3.96
CA ASN A 21 -15.98 -6.43 -3.78
C ASN A 21 -15.50 -5.49 -4.91
N VAL A 22 -15.58 -4.18 -4.66
CA VAL A 22 -15.08 -3.17 -5.61
C VAL A 22 -13.58 -2.97 -5.48
N ASN A 23 -12.99 -3.24 -4.30
CA ASN A 23 -11.58 -3.01 -4.06
C ASN A 23 -10.70 -3.80 -5.02
N ASP A 24 -11.08 -5.05 -5.30
CA ASP A 24 -10.29 -5.97 -6.12
C ASP A 24 -10.55 -5.81 -7.63
N SER A 25 -11.37 -4.83 -8.03
CA SER A 25 -11.41 -4.42 -9.43
C SER A 25 -10.04 -3.87 -9.83
N VAL A 26 -9.63 -4.16 -11.07
CA VAL A 26 -8.30 -3.77 -11.59
C VAL A 26 -8.12 -2.26 -11.52
N THR A 27 -9.15 -1.50 -11.91
CA THR A 27 -9.12 -0.04 -11.91
C THR A 27 -9.04 0.52 -10.49
N LYS A 28 -9.71 -0.07 -9.50
CA LYS A 28 -9.56 0.37 -8.11
C LYS A 28 -8.17 -0.01 -7.59
N THR A 29 -7.81 -1.29 -7.60
CA THR A 29 -6.57 -1.74 -6.96
C THR A 29 -5.34 -1.06 -7.58
N LYS A 30 -5.23 -1.04 -8.91
CA LYS A 30 -4.03 -0.54 -9.59
C LYS A 30 -3.93 0.97 -9.65
N PHE A 31 -5.04 1.71 -9.52
CA PHE A 31 -4.98 3.17 -9.50
C PHE A 31 -4.99 3.72 -8.10
N ASP A 32 -5.98 3.36 -7.29
CA ASP A 32 -6.14 3.91 -5.95
C ASP A 32 -5.01 3.43 -5.03
N ASN A 33 -4.82 2.12 -4.89
CA ASN A 33 -3.83 1.64 -3.92
C ASN A 33 -2.40 1.93 -4.38
N LEU A 34 -2.08 1.80 -5.66
CA LEU A 34 -0.72 1.96 -6.16
C LEU A 34 -0.40 3.43 -6.50
N TYR A 35 -1.08 4.01 -7.49
CA TYR A 35 -0.73 5.33 -8.00
C TYR A 35 -1.17 6.47 -7.06
N SER A 36 -2.36 6.40 -6.47
CA SER A 36 -2.82 7.44 -5.53
C SER A 36 -1.93 7.51 -4.29
N CYS A 37 -1.56 6.35 -3.72
CA CYS A 37 -0.64 6.30 -2.58
C CYS A 37 0.76 6.83 -2.93
N ARG A 38 1.25 6.59 -4.16
CA ARG A 38 2.53 7.15 -4.63
C ARG A 38 2.56 8.67 -4.58
N GLU A 39 1.48 9.33 -4.99
CA GLU A 39 1.41 10.80 -4.99
C GLU A 39 1.13 11.35 -3.57
N SER A 40 0.15 10.78 -2.89
CA SER A 40 -0.37 11.32 -1.61
C SER A 40 0.59 11.16 -0.43
N ILE A 41 1.46 10.15 -0.43
CA ILE A 41 2.41 9.93 0.68
C ILE A 41 3.43 11.07 0.81
N ILE A 42 3.99 11.51 -0.32
CA ILE A 42 4.98 12.59 -0.34
C ILE A 42 4.31 13.90 0.09
N ASP A 43 3.13 14.18 -0.48
CA ASP A 43 2.37 15.39 -0.16
C ASP A 43 2.04 15.46 1.33
N SER A 44 1.51 14.38 1.89
CA SER A 44 1.14 14.31 3.31
C SER A 44 2.34 14.48 4.24
N LEU A 45 3.45 13.80 3.95
CA LEU A 45 4.65 13.88 4.78
C LEU A 45 5.33 15.25 4.69
N LYS A 46 5.39 15.84 3.49
CA LYS A 46 5.91 17.21 3.30
C LYS A 46 5.09 18.21 4.10
N ARG A 47 3.77 18.22 3.94
CA ARG A 47 2.88 19.14 4.67
C ARG A 47 2.97 19.01 6.19
N SER A 48 3.25 17.81 6.68
CA SER A 48 3.25 17.54 8.12
C SER A 48 4.59 17.83 8.78
N THR A 49 5.70 17.77 8.04
CA THR A 49 7.05 17.72 8.65
C THR A 49 8.07 18.63 7.98
N ASP A 50 7.82 19.07 6.73
CA ASP A 50 8.75 19.86 5.90
C ASP A 50 10.18 19.30 5.83
N VAL A 51 10.37 18.00 6.11
CA VAL A 51 11.70 17.39 6.11
C VAL A 51 12.21 17.15 4.69
N MET A 52 13.53 17.23 4.54
CA MET A 52 14.21 16.73 3.35
C MET A 52 14.20 15.20 3.34
N PHE A 53 13.76 14.58 2.25
CA PHE A 53 13.67 13.11 2.13
C PHE A 53 14.95 12.47 1.60
N GLY A 54 15.63 13.12 0.66
CA GLY A 54 16.85 12.59 0.04
C GLY A 54 17.92 12.19 1.07
N GLY A 55 18.46 10.98 0.93
CA GLY A 55 19.46 10.41 1.83
C GLY A 55 18.93 9.87 3.16
N LYS A 56 17.64 10.08 3.49
CA LYS A 56 17.06 9.50 4.71
C LYS A 56 16.79 8.02 4.55
N GLN A 57 17.00 7.29 5.63
CA GLN A 57 16.58 5.89 5.74
C GLN A 57 15.10 5.85 6.11
N VAL A 58 14.30 5.12 5.33
CA VAL A 58 12.87 4.97 5.54
C VAL A 58 12.52 3.49 5.51
N VAL A 59 11.71 3.05 6.46
CA VAL A 59 11.18 1.67 6.51
C VAL A 59 9.73 1.68 6.07
N ILE A 60 9.38 0.84 5.10
CA ILE A 60 8.00 0.58 4.67
C ILE A 60 7.58 -0.80 5.16
N CYS A 61 6.53 -0.82 5.98
CA CYS A 61 5.99 -2.06 6.52
C CYS A 61 4.89 -2.62 5.61
N GLY A 62 5.24 -3.59 4.77
CA GLY A 62 4.37 -4.20 3.77
C GLY A 62 4.63 -3.67 2.35
N TYR A 63 4.56 -4.57 1.38
CA TYR A 63 4.86 -4.41 -0.04
C TYR A 63 3.75 -4.97 -0.95
N GLY A 64 2.51 -4.87 -0.47
CA GLY A 64 1.33 -4.90 -1.33
C GLY A 64 1.25 -3.66 -2.25
N GLU A 65 0.12 -3.46 -2.90
CA GLU A 65 -0.03 -2.36 -3.89
C GLU A 65 0.20 -0.97 -3.28
N VAL A 66 -0.25 -0.73 -2.05
CA VAL A 66 0.04 0.52 -1.30
C VAL A 66 1.53 0.67 -1.02
N GLY A 67 2.16 -0.37 -0.49
CA GLY A 67 3.58 -0.36 -0.15
C GLY A 67 4.47 -0.13 -1.39
N LYS A 68 4.11 -0.72 -2.52
CA LYS A 68 4.77 -0.50 -3.81
C LYS A 68 4.71 0.96 -4.24
N GLY A 69 3.54 1.60 -4.11
CA GLY A 69 3.35 3.01 -4.42
C GLY A 69 4.23 3.90 -3.54
N CYS A 70 4.20 3.67 -2.23
CA CYS A 70 5.02 4.40 -1.27
C CYS A 70 6.52 4.22 -1.52
N CYS A 71 6.96 2.99 -1.83
CA CYS A 71 8.36 2.70 -2.14
C CYS A 71 8.83 3.46 -3.38
N GLN A 72 8.06 3.41 -4.48
CA GLN A 72 8.39 4.11 -5.70
C GLN A 72 8.51 5.63 -5.46
N ALA A 73 7.59 6.20 -4.70
CA ALA A 73 7.58 7.62 -4.35
C ALA A 73 8.84 8.03 -3.59
N LEU A 74 9.14 7.33 -2.49
CA LEU A 74 10.24 7.65 -1.59
C LEU A 74 11.61 7.36 -2.22
N LYS A 75 11.76 6.25 -2.96
CA LYS A 75 12.97 6.00 -3.77
C LYS A 75 13.18 7.11 -4.80
N GLY A 76 12.11 7.58 -5.45
CA GLY A 76 12.17 8.68 -6.42
C GLY A 76 12.67 10.01 -5.84
N LEU A 77 12.51 10.23 -4.53
CA LEU A 77 13.06 11.38 -3.80
C LEU A 77 14.49 11.15 -3.27
N GLY A 78 15.10 9.99 -3.53
CA GLY A 78 16.45 9.65 -3.09
C GLY A 78 16.53 9.10 -1.66
N CYS A 79 15.42 8.62 -1.09
CA CYS A 79 15.47 7.90 0.19
C CYS A 79 16.18 6.54 0.04
N ILE A 80 16.83 6.09 1.11
CA ILE A 80 17.27 4.71 1.29
C ILE A 80 16.08 3.94 1.88
N VAL A 81 15.39 3.16 1.05
CA VAL A 81 14.14 2.51 1.43
C VAL A 81 14.39 1.05 1.82
N TYR A 82 14.03 0.70 3.05
CA TYR A 82 13.96 -0.66 3.56
C TYR A 82 12.50 -1.13 3.59
N ILE A 83 12.28 -2.43 3.38
CA ILE A 83 10.96 -3.01 3.32
C ILE A 83 10.91 -4.19 4.27
N THR A 84 9.84 -4.28 5.08
CA THR A 84 9.54 -5.48 5.85
C THR A 84 8.34 -6.18 5.23
N GLU A 85 8.44 -7.49 5.01
CA GLU A 85 7.35 -8.28 4.45
C GLU A 85 7.24 -9.64 5.11
N ILE A 86 6.01 -10.12 5.21
CA ILE A 86 5.68 -11.47 5.68
C ILE A 86 5.37 -12.41 4.50
N ASP A 87 4.92 -11.86 3.37
CA ASP A 87 4.68 -12.64 2.15
C ASP A 87 6.00 -12.73 1.36
N PRO A 88 6.56 -13.93 1.14
CA PRO A 88 7.84 -14.09 0.46
C PRO A 88 7.79 -13.65 -1.01
N ILE A 89 6.63 -13.68 -1.67
CA ILE A 89 6.47 -13.22 -3.05
C ILE A 89 6.59 -11.70 -3.08
N CYS A 90 5.90 -11.01 -2.16
CA CYS A 90 6.01 -9.56 -2.02
C CYS A 90 7.42 -9.15 -1.58
N ALA A 91 8.06 -9.91 -0.68
CA ALA A 91 9.44 -9.67 -0.28
C ALA A 91 10.42 -9.83 -1.45
N LEU A 92 10.23 -10.85 -2.30
CA LEU A 92 11.05 -11.03 -3.49
C LEU A 92 10.84 -9.87 -4.48
N GLN A 93 9.60 -9.43 -4.71
CA GLN A 93 9.31 -8.25 -5.53
C GLN A 93 9.93 -6.96 -4.98
N ALA A 94 10.09 -6.84 -3.66
CA ALA A 94 10.74 -5.71 -3.01
C ALA A 94 12.27 -5.69 -3.18
N SER A 95 12.87 -6.88 -3.39
CA SER A 95 14.31 -7.03 -3.61
C SER A 95 14.78 -6.72 -5.03
N MET A 96 13.84 -6.63 -5.97
CA MET A 96 14.07 -6.24 -7.37
C MET A 96 14.05 -4.72 -7.51
#